data_AF-A0A965FJ25-F1
#
_entry.id   AF-A0A965FJ25-F1
#
_cell.length_a   1.000
_cell.length_b   1.000
_cell.length_c   1.000
_cell.angle_alpha   90.00
_cell.angle_beta   90.00
_cell.angle_gamma   90.00
#
_symmetry.space_group_name_H-M   'P 1'
#
loop_
_entity.id
_entity.type
_entity.pdbx_description
1 polymer ?
#
loop_
_entity_poly.entity_id
_entity_poly.type
_entity_poly.pdbx_seq_one_letter_code
_entity_poly.pdbx_strand_id
1 'polypeptide(L)'
;MSDQADLLAGGGPKLPTLKFETVGQIHGGIVTDVKKLEDRDPSGTLKTWPNGDSRFVYVLTIKDPVEGDVNIWARGMMITAIRDAAKTAGVTELVGNKISIRYKGDGEKKSAAFNAPKLFEAKIEKVATDDRW
;
A
#
# COMPACT_ATOMS: atom_id res chain seq x y z
N MET A 1 -26.93 9.30 -8.15
CA MET A 1 -26.42 9.94 -6.91
C MET A 1 -26.24 11.42 -7.21
N SER A 2 -26.49 12.32 -6.26
CA SER A 2 -26.27 13.76 -6.49
C SER A 2 -24.78 14.10 -6.39
N ASP A 3 -24.34 15.13 -7.10
CA ASP A 3 -22.94 15.61 -7.04
C ASP A 3 -22.52 16.01 -5.62
N GLN A 4 -23.47 16.41 -4.77
CA GLN A 4 -23.25 16.64 -3.35
C GLN A 4 -23.00 15.34 -2.57
N ALA A 5 -23.74 14.27 -2.87
CA ALA A 5 -23.49 12.97 -2.28
C ALA A 5 -22.14 12.39 -2.74
N ASP A 6 -21.73 12.64 -3.98
CA ASP A 6 -20.42 12.24 -4.51
C ASP A 6 -19.27 13.08 -3.93
N LEU A 7 -19.46 14.39 -3.74
CA LEU A 7 -18.51 15.27 -3.04
C LEU A 7 -18.32 14.87 -1.57
N LEU A 8 -19.40 14.53 -0.88
CA LEU A 8 -19.37 14.12 0.53
C LEU A 8 -18.99 12.64 0.73
N ALA A 9 -19.19 11.79 -0.29
CA ALA A 9 -18.65 10.43 -0.35
C ALA A 9 -17.20 10.40 -0.90
N GLY A 10 -16.73 11.52 -1.44
CA GLY A 10 -15.55 11.67 -2.27
C GLY A 10 -14.26 11.73 -1.49
N GLY A 11 -13.76 10.56 -1.11
CA GLY A 11 -12.38 10.36 -0.67
C GLY A 11 -12.10 10.94 0.70
N GLY A 12 -11.99 10.07 1.71
CA GLY A 12 -11.44 10.45 3.02
C GLY A 12 -10.14 11.26 2.89
N PRO A 13 -9.72 11.97 3.96
CA PRO A 13 -8.63 12.95 3.91
C PRO A 13 -7.48 12.47 3.03
N LYS A 14 -7.06 13.30 2.07
CA LYS A 14 -5.90 13.01 1.22
C LYS A 14 -4.64 13.07 2.09
N LEU A 15 -4.38 11.97 2.79
CA LEU A 15 -3.18 11.82 3.59
C LEU A 15 -1.96 11.77 2.66
N PRO A 16 -0.82 12.33 3.08
CA PRO A 16 0.40 12.27 2.30
C PRO A 16 0.75 10.81 1.98
N THR A 17 1.24 10.59 0.77
CA THR A 17 1.59 9.24 0.29
C THR A 17 3.10 9.05 0.36
N LEU A 18 3.53 8.05 1.11
CA LEU A 18 4.94 7.69 1.21
C LEU A 18 5.40 7.01 -0.07
N LYS A 19 6.46 7.56 -0.67
CA LYS A 19 7.13 7.00 -1.83
C LYS A 19 8.43 6.33 -1.40
N PHE A 20 8.79 5.25 -2.10
CA PHE A 20 10.07 4.58 -1.94
C PHE A 20 11.01 5.04 -3.05
N GLU A 21 11.89 5.98 -2.75
CA GLU A 21 12.77 6.61 -3.73
C GLU A 21 14.12 5.90 -3.80
N THR A 22 14.70 5.57 -2.64
CA THR A 22 16.05 5.01 -2.53
C THR A 22 16.06 3.58 -1.99
N VAL A 23 16.95 2.75 -2.53
CA VAL A 23 17.16 1.39 -2.03
C VAL A 23 17.57 1.44 -0.57
N GLY A 24 16.96 0.59 0.25
CA GLY A 24 17.13 0.55 1.69
C GLY A 24 16.13 1.42 2.46
N GLN A 25 15.37 2.32 1.80
CA GLN A 25 14.36 3.14 2.47
C GLN A 25 13.28 2.26 3.10
N ILE A 26 12.91 2.59 4.34
CA ILE A 26 11.92 1.87 5.15
C ILE A 26 10.81 2.85 5.53
N HIS A 27 9.57 2.42 5.34
CA HIS A 27 8.37 3.11 5.80
C HIS A 27 7.55 2.16 6.68
N GLY A 28 6.98 2.65 7.77
CA GLY A 28 6.27 1.78 8.70
C GLY A 28 5.54 2.50 9.83
N GLY A 29 4.55 1.82 10.39
CA GLY A 29 3.64 2.39 11.39
C GLY A 29 2.56 1.40 11.77
N ILE A 30 1.60 1.84 12.58
CA ILE A 30 0.41 1.04 12.90
C ILE A 30 -0.58 1.18 11.75
N VAL A 31 -1.01 0.07 11.15
CA VAL A 31 -2.04 0.12 10.10
C VAL A 31 -3.37 0.48 10.74
N THR A 32 -4.03 1.52 10.25
CA THR A 32 -5.33 1.99 10.74
C THR A 32 -6.45 1.69 9.76
N ASP A 33 -6.15 1.57 8.46
CA ASP A 33 -7.13 1.24 7.42
C ASP A 33 -6.48 0.55 6.22
N VAL A 34 -7.26 -0.25 5.49
CA VAL A 34 -6.85 -0.90 4.24
C VAL A 34 -7.99 -0.83 3.24
N LYS A 35 -7.81 -0.09 2.14
CA LYS A 35 -8.79 0.01 1.05
C LYS A 35 -8.29 -0.63 -0.23
N LYS A 36 -9.15 -1.37 -0.90
CA LYS A 36 -8.92 -1.84 -2.27
C LYS A 36 -9.56 -0.86 -3.25
N LEU A 37 -8.76 -0.29 -4.15
CA LEU A 37 -9.20 0.65 -5.17
C LEU A 37 -8.82 0.15 -6.56
N GLU A 38 -9.56 0.60 -7.57
CA GLU A 38 -9.13 0.51 -8.96
C GLU A 38 -7.87 1.36 -9.17
N ASP A 39 -6.84 0.79 -9.81
CA ASP A 39 -5.62 1.53 -10.13
C ASP A 39 -5.87 2.41 -11.35
N ARG A 40 -5.81 3.73 -11.13
CA ARG A 40 -5.93 4.73 -12.18
C ARG A 40 -4.59 5.43 -12.38
N ASP A 41 -4.36 5.93 -13.58
CA ASP A 41 -3.25 6.84 -13.82
C ASP A 41 -3.56 8.26 -13.29
N PRO A 42 -2.60 9.20 -13.33
CA PRO A 42 -2.85 10.57 -12.87
C PRO A 42 -3.93 11.32 -13.66
N SER A 43 -4.27 10.88 -14.88
CA SER A 43 -5.36 11.44 -15.69
C SER A 43 -6.73 10.87 -15.32
N GLY A 44 -6.78 9.89 -14.42
CA GLY A 44 -8.01 9.21 -14.01
C GLY A 44 -8.37 7.99 -14.88
N THR A 45 -7.52 7.67 -15.87
CA THR A 45 -7.75 6.53 -16.77
C THR A 45 -7.48 5.23 -16.02
N LEU A 46 -8.42 4.29 -16.11
CA LEU A 46 -8.32 2.98 -15.48
C LEU A 46 -7.20 2.16 -16.11
N LYS A 47 -6.30 1.63 -15.28
CA LYS A 47 -5.28 0.69 -15.74
C LYS A 47 -5.88 -0.70 -15.81
N THR A 48 -5.76 -1.32 -16.97
CA THR A 48 -6.20 -2.69 -17.20
C THR A 48 -5.03 -3.61 -17.50
N TRP A 49 -5.22 -4.90 -17.27
CA TRP A 49 -4.36 -5.94 -17.83
C TRP A 49 -4.65 -6.13 -19.33
N PRO A 50 -3.74 -6.74 -20.11
CA PRO A 50 -3.97 -6.97 -21.54
C PRO A 50 -5.24 -7.78 -21.88
N ASN A 51 -5.75 -8.55 -20.91
CA ASN A 51 -7.00 -9.31 -21.04
C ASN A 51 -8.28 -8.47 -20.76
N GLY A 52 -8.14 -7.18 -20.44
CA GLY A 52 -9.25 -6.27 -20.15
C GLY A 52 -9.58 -6.10 -18.66
N ASP A 53 -9.02 -6.92 -17.78
CA ASP A 53 -9.34 -6.86 -16.35
C ASP A 53 -8.78 -5.61 -15.67
N SER A 54 -9.57 -4.97 -14.80
CA SER A 54 -9.13 -3.84 -13.98
C SER A 54 -7.96 -4.24 -13.08
N ARG A 55 -6.93 -3.38 -13.03
CA ARG A 55 -5.88 -3.50 -12.00
C ARG A 55 -6.38 -2.87 -10.71
N PHE A 56 -5.91 -3.42 -9.60
CA PHE A 56 -6.23 -2.93 -8.26
C PHE A 56 -4.97 -2.51 -7.52
N VAL A 57 -5.14 -1.52 -6.65
CA VAL A 57 -4.16 -1.08 -5.67
C VAL A 57 -4.76 -1.21 -4.27
N TYR A 58 -3.94 -1.60 -3.29
CA TYR A 58 -4.31 -1.55 -1.89
C TYR A 58 -3.70 -0.30 -1.27
N VAL A 59 -4.51 0.56 -0.68
CA VAL A 59 -4.06 1.73 0.06
C VAL A 59 -4.11 1.37 1.53
N LEU A 60 -2.94 1.32 2.16
CA LEU A 60 -2.80 1.14 3.60
C LEU A 60 -2.64 2.52 4.20
N THR A 61 -3.52 2.88 5.13
CA THR A 61 -3.29 4.02 6.00
C THR A 61 -2.52 3.53 7.22
N ILE A 62 -1.42 4.20 7.52
CA ILE A 62 -0.59 3.91 8.68
C ILE A 62 -0.42 5.15 9.53
N LYS A 63 -0.35 4.95 10.84
CA LYS A 63 0.10 5.96 11.79
C LYS A 63 1.61 5.88 11.90
N ASP A 64 2.28 6.72 11.13
CA ASP A 64 3.73 6.89 11.14
C ASP A 64 4.14 7.69 12.39
N PRO A 65 5.22 7.30 13.09
CA PRO A 65 5.65 7.98 14.32
C PRO A 65 6.18 9.40 14.08
N VAL A 66 6.58 9.74 12.85
CA VAL A 66 7.18 11.02 12.48
C VAL A 66 6.20 11.88 11.69
N GLU A 67 5.58 11.31 10.65
CA GLU A 67 4.71 12.07 9.73
C GLU A 67 3.22 12.06 10.13
N GLY A 68 2.83 11.26 11.12
CA GLY A 68 1.44 11.07 11.51
C GLY A 68 0.71 10.12 10.55
N ASP A 69 -0.57 10.38 10.27
CA ASP A 69 -1.35 9.49 9.42
C ASP A 69 -0.96 9.67 7.95
N VAL A 70 -0.47 8.60 7.33
CA VAL A 70 0.07 8.59 5.95
C VAL A 70 -0.42 7.37 5.18
N ASN A 71 -0.38 7.44 3.85
CA ASN A 71 -0.79 6.35 2.97
C ASN A 71 0.40 5.65 2.30
N ILE A 72 0.33 4.32 2.25
CA ILE A 72 1.19 3.47 1.41
C ILE A 72 0.33 2.79 0.36
N TRP A 73 0.66 3.02 -0.92
CA TRP A 73 -0.05 2.43 -2.03
C TRP A 73 0.65 1.16 -2.51
N ALA A 74 0.18 0.01 -2.04
CA ALA A 74 0.76 -1.29 -2.33
C ALA A 74 0.29 -1.85 -3.69
N ARG A 75 1.27 -2.07 -4.58
CA ARG A 75 1.10 -2.66 -5.91
C ARG A 75 2.09 -3.80 -6.12
N GLY A 76 1.76 -4.74 -7.01
CA GLY A 76 2.69 -5.76 -7.51
C GLY A 76 3.44 -6.49 -6.39
N MET A 77 4.78 -6.54 -6.48
CA MET A 77 5.64 -7.24 -5.53
C MET A 77 5.53 -6.77 -4.08
N MET A 78 5.10 -5.52 -3.84
CA MET A 78 4.83 -5.04 -2.48
C MET A 78 3.67 -5.80 -1.83
N ILE A 79 2.61 -6.10 -2.59
CA ILE A 79 1.46 -6.87 -2.08
C ILE A 79 1.93 -8.28 -1.68
N THR A 80 2.79 -8.90 -2.50
CA THR A 80 3.37 -10.21 -2.18
C THR A 80 4.19 -10.15 -0.89
N ALA A 81 5.10 -9.17 -0.76
CA ALA A 81 5.91 -9.00 0.44
C ALA A 81 5.05 -8.83 1.71
N ILE A 82 4.00 -8.01 1.65
CA ILE A 82 3.08 -7.79 2.78
C ILE A 82 2.35 -9.09 3.15
N ARG A 83 1.85 -9.85 2.16
CA ARG A 83 1.15 -11.12 2.40
C ARG A 83 2.07 -12.16 3.04
N ASP A 84 3.31 -12.26 2.57
CA ASP A 84 4.27 -13.22 3.12
C ASP A 84 4.69 -12.83 4.54
N ALA A 85 4.85 -11.53 4.82
CA ALA A 85 5.07 -11.02 6.17
C ALA A 85 3.87 -11.32 7.09
N ALA A 86 2.63 -11.18 6.59
CA ALA A 86 1.43 -11.44 7.36
C ALA A 86 1.30 -12.91 7.74
N LYS A 87 1.56 -13.81 6.78
CA LYS A 87 1.63 -15.26 7.01
C LYS A 87 2.71 -15.61 8.03
N THR A 88 3.90 -15.04 7.89
CA THR A 88 5.04 -15.29 8.79
C THR A 88 4.75 -14.83 10.22
N ALA A 89 4.08 -13.68 10.38
CA ALA A 89 3.65 -13.17 11.68
C ALA A 89 2.39 -13.89 12.23
N GLY A 90 1.73 -14.72 11.40
CA GLY A 90 0.48 -15.39 11.73
C GLY A 90 -0.65 -14.40 12.05
N VAL A 91 -0.76 -13.31 11.27
CA VAL A 91 -1.87 -12.36 11.37
C VAL A 91 -2.84 -12.54 10.21
N THR A 92 -4.14 -12.45 10.50
CA THR A 92 -5.22 -12.49 9.51
C THR A 92 -5.71 -11.10 9.12
N GLU A 93 -5.39 -10.08 9.92
CA GLU A 93 -5.77 -8.69 9.71
C GLU A 93 -4.54 -7.79 9.81
N LEU A 94 -4.44 -6.80 8.93
CA LEU A 94 -3.35 -5.82 8.98
C LEU A 94 -3.66 -4.69 9.97
N VAL A 95 -4.92 -4.26 10.03
CA VAL A 95 -5.37 -3.18 10.91
C VAL A 95 -5.04 -3.50 12.37
N GLY A 96 -4.53 -2.51 13.08
CA GLY A 96 -4.06 -2.63 14.46
C GLY A 96 -2.66 -3.24 14.60
N ASN A 97 -2.06 -3.81 13.56
CA ASN A 97 -0.70 -4.35 13.61
C ASN A 97 0.33 -3.35 13.07
N LYS A 98 1.57 -3.49 13.53
CA LYS A 98 2.68 -2.67 13.03
C LYS A 98 3.23 -3.29 11.75
N ILE A 99 3.36 -2.47 10.71
CA ILE A 99 3.97 -2.85 9.45
C ILE A 99 5.28 -2.08 9.23
N SER A 100 6.26 -2.71 8.61
CA SER A 100 7.46 -2.06 8.10
C SER A 100 7.80 -2.61 6.73
N ILE A 101 7.92 -1.74 5.73
CA ILE A 101 8.18 -2.10 4.34
C ILE A 101 9.50 -1.47 3.95
N ARG A 102 10.42 -2.26 3.40
CA ARG A 102 11.72 -1.83 2.89
C ARG A 102 11.76 -1.99 1.38
N TYR A 103 12.24 -0.97 0.69
CA TYR A 103 12.61 -1.08 -0.72
C TYR A 103 13.97 -1.79 -0.85
N LYS A 104 13.98 -3.01 -1.39
CA LYS A 104 15.18 -3.87 -1.46
C LYS A 104 16.10 -3.53 -2.64
N GLY A 105 15.54 -3.01 -3.72
CA GLY A 105 16.23 -2.80 -4.98
C GLY A 105 15.33 -3.12 -6.16
N ASP A 106 15.85 -2.89 -7.36
CA ASP A 106 15.15 -3.24 -8.59
C ASP A 106 15.39 -4.70 -8.96
N GLY A 107 14.34 -5.36 -9.47
CA GLY A 107 14.43 -6.69 -10.04
C GLY A 107 14.91 -6.69 -11.48
N GLU A 108 14.91 -7.86 -12.10
CA GLU A 108 15.32 -7.99 -13.50
C GLU A 108 14.37 -7.23 -14.44
N LYS A 109 14.94 -6.38 -15.30
CA LYS A 109 14.23 -5.70 -16.38
C LYS A 109 13.97 -6.69 -17.52
N LYS A 110 12.79 -7.30 -17.54
CA LYS A 110 12.42 -8.33 -18.52
C LYS A 110 12.28 -7.84 -19.97
N SER A 111 12.13 -6.54 -20.20
CA SER A 111 12.08 -5.95 -21.55
C SER A 111 12.44 -4.47 -21.49
N ALA A 112 13.05 -3.96 -22.57
CA ALA A 112 13.42 -2.55 -22.70
C ALA A 112 12.23 -1.59 -22.51
N ALA A 113 11.01 -2.02 -22.85
CA ALA A 113 9.78 -1.24 -22.78
C ALA A 113 9.20 -1.07 -21.36
N PHE A 114 9.67 -1.86 -20.38
CA PHE A 114 9.16 -1.80 -19.01
C PHE A 114 10.25 -1.35 -18.05
N ASN A 115 9.90 -0.56 -17.04
CA ASN A 115 10.80 -0.29 -15.93
C ASN A 115 11.07 -1.57 -15.14
N ALA A 116 12.28 -1.66 -14.56
CA ALA A 116 12.60 -2.73 -13.63
C ALA A 116 11.60 -2.70 -12.44
N PRO A 117 11.07 -3.85 -12.01
CA PRO A 117 10.11 -3.88 -10.92
C PRO A 117 10.82 -3.63 -9.59
N LYS A 118 10.31 -2.70 -8.78
CA LYS A 118 10.79 -2.53 -7.40
C LYS A 118 10.50 -3.79 -6.58
N LEU A 119 11.52 -4.31 -5.91
CA LEU A 119 11.44 -5.43 -4.97
C LEU A 119 11.31 -4.90 -3.55
N PHE A 120 10.50 -5.57 -2.74
CA PHE A 120 10.20 -5.15 -1.37
C PHE A 120 10.40 -6.30 -0.39
N GLU A 121 10.79 -5.95 0.82
CA GLU A 121 10.69 -6.81 2.01
C GLU A 121 9.71 -6.16 2.97
N ALA A 122 8.87 -6.95 3.62
CA ALA A 122 7.97 -6.45 4.66
C ALA A 122 8.14 -7.25 5.94
N LYS A 123 7.87 -6.59 7.07
CA LYS A 123 7.78 -7.18 8.39
C LYS A 123 6.46 -6.73 9.01
N ILE A 124 5.78 -7.66 9.67
CA ILE A 124 4.59 -7.37 10.47
C ILE A 124 4.85 -7.82 11.91
N GLU A 125 4.51 -6.95 12.84
CA GLU A 125 4.62 -7.21 14.28
C GLU A 125 3.21 -7.09 14.88
N LYS A 126 2.84 -8.14 15.63
CA LYS A 126 1.56 -8.17 16.35
C LYS A 126 1.59 -7.11 17.44
N VAL A 127 0.58 -6.25 17.45
CA VAL A 127 0.32 -5.35 18.59
C VAL A 127 -0.77 -5.98 19.43
N ALA A 128 -0.54 -6.03 20.75
CA ALA A 128 -1.46 -6.64 21.70
C ALA A 128 -2.85 -6.00 21.59
N THR A 129 -3.88 -6.81 21.80
CA THR A 129 -5.28 -6.40 21.63
C THR A 129 -5.69 -5.29 22.61
N ASP A 130 -5.08 -5.20 23.78
CA ASP A 130 -5.36 -4.17 24.81
C ASP A 130 -4.86 -2.77 24.45
N ASP A 131 -3.98 -2.65 23.44
CA ASP A 131 -3.51 -1.35 22.91
C ASP A 131 -4.36 -0.87 21.71
N ARG A 132 -5.42 -1.61 21.35
CA ARG A 132 -6.40 -1.22 20.34
C ARG A 132 -7.49 -0.41 21.04
N TRP A 133 -7.16 0.86 21.28
CA TRP A 133 -8.02 1.98 21.70
C TRP A 133 -9.53 1.71 21.77
#